data_AF-A0A9Q3WJQ1-F1
#
_entry.id   AF-A0A9Q3WJQ1-F1
#
_cell.length_a   1.000
_cell.length_b   1.000
_cell.length_c   1.000
_cell.angle_alpha   90.00
_cell.angle_beta   90.00
_cell.angle_gamma   90.00
#
_symmetry.space_group_name_H-M   'P 1'
#
loop_
_entity.id
_entity.type
_entity.pdbx_description
1 polymer ?
#
loop_
_entity_poly.entity_id
_entity_poly.type
_entity_poly.pdbx_seq_one_letter_code
_entity_poly.pdbx_strand_id
1 'polypeptide(L)'
;MIGAKAYRYLSPSFLYLKEGRTITRLKGAGLVHNPNLELEALASQESKMDVMDFRAKLAGLVKLDPEADDQDILDAVSALVEQAAQMSQQGHDAGLPDPSRYVPSEAVQELMRDRLITQTEQQSERATSKVGDALAKGYVTPAMKLWATALCRQDEASFDRFLSSAVPVWKGLTEELFAGRQAPSASSHAADISDAEAAVCAQLGLAPGSLNK
;
A
#
# COMPACT_ATOMS: atom_id res chain seq x y z
N MET A 1 -42.06 14.67 51.51
CA MET A 1 -43.27 14.42 50.69
C MET A 1 -42.96 14.32 49.19
N ILE A 2 -42.34 15.30 48.54
CA ILE A 2 -42.00 15.22 47.09
C ILE A 2 -40.75 14.34 46.83
N GLY A 3 -39.71 14.46 47.65
CA GLY A 3 -38.49 13.64 47.51
C GLY A 3 -38.68 12.13 47.74
N ALA A 4 -39.77 11.73 48.42
CA ALA A 4 -40.13 10.33 48.62
C ALA A 4 -40.92 9.73 47.43
N LYS A 5 -41.09 10.49 46.34
CA LYS A 5 -41.82 10.07 45.13
C LYS A 5 -43.27 9.61 45.39
N ALA A 6 -43.93 10.14 46.42
CA ALA A 6 -45.32 9.77 46.75
C ALA A 6 -46.36 10.38 45.77
N TYR A 7 -45.97 11.43 45.02
CA TYR A 7 -46.81 12.12 44.05
C TYR A 7 -46.00 12.33 42.77
N ARG A 8 -45.90 11.29 41.94
CA ARG A 8 -45.03 11.31 40.74
C ARG A 8 -45.71 11.86 39.49
N TYR A 9 -47.04 11.89 39.49
CA TYR A 9 -47.80 12.15 38.28
C TYR A 9 -48.43 13.54 38.34
N LEU A 10 -48.50 14.18 37.18
CA LEU A 10 -49.17 15.45 37.00
C LEU A 10 -50.52 15.19 36.34
N SER A 11 -51.62 15.55 37.00
CA SER A 11 -52.97 15.43 36.44
C SER A 11 -53.55 16.80 36.12
N PRO A 12 -53.71 17.15 34.83
CA PRO A 12 -54.29 18.43 34.43
C PRO A 12 -55.80 18.48 34.66
N SER A 13 -56.29 19.68 34.97
CA SER A 13 -57.71 20.01 35.06
C SER A 13 -58.10 20.92 33.89
N PHE A 14 -59.13 20.50 33.16
CA PHE A 14 -59.59 21.19 31.96
C PHE A 14 -60.97 21.79 32.18
N LEU A 15 -61.20 22.97 31.61
CA LEU A 15 -62.53 23.47 31.35
C LEU A 15 -62.99 22.93 30.00
N TYR A 16 -64.19 22.37 29.96
CA TYR A 16 -64.78 21.81 28.75
C TYR A 16 -66.22 22.30 28.57
N LEU A 17 -66.64 22.42 27.31
CA LEU A 17 -68.03 22.69 26.96
C LEU A 17 -68.80 21.35 26.93
N LYS A 18 -69.91 21.29 27.66
CA LYS A 18 -70.72 20.05 27.75
C LYS A 18 -71.33 19.66 26.41
N GLU A 19 -71.70 20.66 25.62
CA GLU A 19 -72.14 20.52 24.24
C GLU A 19 -70.90 20.43 23.34
N GLY A 20 -70.66 19.28 22.73
CA GLY A 20 -69.52 19.05 21.83
C GLY A 20 -68.26 18.43 22.47
N ARG A 21 -68.20 18.29 23.80
CA ARG A 21 -67.07 17.65 24.54
C ARG A 21 -65.69 18.25 24.21
N THR A 22 -65.65 19.50 23.74
CA THR A 22 -64.40 20.18 23.36
C THR A 22 -63.76 20.81 24.59
N ILE A 23 -62.47 20.56 24.78
CA ILE A 23 -61.65 21.18 25.83
C ILE A 23 -61.31 22.61 25.40
N THR A 24 -61.68 23.60 26.21
CA THR A 24 -61.48 25.02 25.87
C THR A 24 -60.24 25.62 26.53
N ARG A 25 -59.87 25.15 27.73
CA ARG A 25 -58.71 25.68 28.45
C ARG A 25 -58.19 24.71 29.51
N LEU A 26 -56.87 24.66 29.68
CA LEU A 26 -56.21 24.07 30.85
C LEU A 26 -56.31 25.06 32.04
N LYS A 27 -57.02 24.69 33.10
CA LYS A 27 -57.18 25.54 34.30
C LYS A 27 -55.96 25.47 35.22
N GLY A 28 -55.28 24.34 35.25
CA GLY A 28 -54.11 24.07 36.08
C GLY A 28 -53.87 22.57 36.19
N ALA A 29 -52.86 22.16 36.93
CA ALA A 29 -52.53 20.75 37.14
C ALA A 29 -52.12 20.46 38.60
N GLY A 30 -52.52 19.30 39.10
CA GLY A 30 -52.23 18.84 40.46
C GLY A 30 -51.29 17.65 40.47
N LEU A 31 -50.49 17.52 41.53
CA LEU A 31 -49.62 16.37 41.75
C LEU A 31 -50.43 15.23 42.39
N VAL A 32 -50.47 14.06 41.77
CA VAL A 32 -51.31 12.93 42.20
C VAL A 32 -50.54 11.62 42.25
N HIS A 33 -51.03 10.68 43.07
CA HIS A 33 -50.51 9.31 43.13
C HIS A 33 -51.04 8.45 41.98
N ASN A 34 -52.31 8.62 41.59
CA ASN A 34 -52.93 7.90 40.48
C ASN A 34 -53.51 8.91 39.48
N PRO A 35 -52.93 9.08 38.28
CA PRO A 35 -53.37 10.08 37.33
C PRO A 35 -54.64 9.66 36.58
N ASN A 36 -55.48 10.63 36.24
CA ASN A 36 -56.64 10.41 35.38
C ASN A 36 -56.27 10.25 33.89
N LEU A 37 -55.06 10.68 33.50
CA LEU A 37 -54.52 10.61 32.14
C LEU A 37 -53.03 10.26 32.25
N GLU A 38 -52.59 9.23 31.52
CA GLU A 38 -51.17 8.88 31.41
C GLU A 38 -50.50 9.82 30.40
N LEU A 39 -49.72 10.78 30.91
CA LEU A 39 -48.99 11.74 30.08
C LEU A 39 -47.50 11.40 30.10
N GLU A 40 -46.91 11.22 28.92
CA GLU A 40 -45.46 11.16 28.76
C GLU A 40 -44.90 12.59 28.83
N ALA A 41 -43.90 12.81 29.68
CA ALA A 41 -43.33 14.14 29.89
C ALA A 41 -42.44 14.55 28.70
N LEU A 42 -43.05 15.00 27.60
CA LEU A 42 -42.33 15.47 26.42
C LEU A 42 -41.62 16.81 26.63
N ALA A 43 -42.08 17.63 27.58
CA ALA A 43 -41.50 18.94 27.86
C ALA A 43 -40.80 18.93 29.23
N SER A 44 -39.50 18.62 29.24
CA SER A 44 -38.63 18.93 30.37
C SER A 44 -38.05 20.33 30.20
N GLN A 45 -38.22 21.19 31.19
CA GLN A 45 -37.41 22.40 31.28
C GLN A 45 -36.00 21.96 31.64
N GLU A 46 -35.06 22.09 30.70
CA GLU A 46 -33.64 22.00 31.03
C GLU A 46 -33.36 23.08 32.08
N SER A 47 -32.86 22.66 33.24
CA SER A 47 -32.31 23.57 34.24
C SER A 47 -31.30 24.45 33.53
N LYS A 48 -31.56 25.76 33.53
CA LYS A 48 -30.67 26.81 33.03
C LYS A 48 -29.23 26.39 33.33
N MET A 49 -28.45 26.05 32.30
CA MET A 49 -27.03 25.74 32.49
C MET A 49 -26.44 26.87 33.33
N ASP A 50 -25.85 26.53 34.48
CA ASP A 50 -25.19 27.51 35.32
C ASP A 50 -24.08 28.14 34.49
N VAL A 51 -24.30 29.38 34.05
CA VAL A 51 -23.39 30.15 33.18
C VAL A 51 -21.98 30.22 33.80
N MET A 52 -21.90 30.13 35.13
CA MET A 52 -20.65 30.06 35.88
C MET A 52 -19.83 28.78 35.62
N ASP A 53 -20.48 27.62 35.41
CA ASP A 53 -19.77 26.37 35.08
C ASP A 53 -19.18 26.45 33.65
N PHE A 54 -19.87 27.12 32.73
CA PHE A 54 -19.35 27.37 31.38
C PHE A 54 -18.17 28.35 31.39
N ARG A 55 -18.25 29.45 32.16
CA ARG A 55 -17.16 30.43 32.32
C ARG A 55 -15.92 29.79 32.95
N ALA A 56 -16.09 29.01 34.02
CA ALA A 56 -14.99 28.29 34.67
C ALA A 56 -14.33 27.27 33.73
N LYS A 57 -15.11 26.59 32.89
CA LYS A 57 -14.58 25.67 31.86
C LYS A 57 -13.79 26.40 30.78
N LEU A 58 -14.27 27.55 30.29
CA LEU A 58 -13.55 28.37 29.31
C LEU A 58 -12.25 28.94 29.90
N ALA A 59 -12.30 29.50 31.11
CA ALA A 59 -11.13 30.00 31.81
C ALA A 59 -10.09 28.87 32.02
N GLY A 60 -10.55 27.68 32.42
CA GLY A 60 -9.69 26.50 32.57
C GLY A 60 -9.02 26.05 31.26
N LEU A 61 -9.71 26.12 30.12
CA LEU A 61 -9.14 25.81 28.80
C LEU A 61 -8.07 26.81 28.38
N VAL A 62 -8.26 28.09 28.71
CA VAL A 62 -7.33 29.18 28.39
C VAL A 62 -6.23 29.34 29.47
N LYS A 63 -6.27 28.52 30.53
CA LYS A 63 -5.39 28.58 31.72
C LYS A 63 -5.45 29.93 32.46
N LEU A 64 -6.61 30.57 32.43
CA LEU A 64 -6.89 31.80 33.16
C LEU A 64 -7.62 31.48 34.47
N ASP A 65 -7.58 32.41 35.43
CA ASP A 65 -8.28 32.27 36.70
C ASP A 65 -9.81 32.14 36.48
N PRO A 66 -10.52 31.26 37.22
CA PRO A 66 -11.96 31.07 37.04
C PRO A 66 -12.83 32.31 37.33
N GLU A 67 -12.29 33.35 37.98
CA GLU A 67 -12.98 34.63 38.20
C GLU A 67 -12.61 35.74 37.20
N ALA A 68 -11.75 35.47 36.22
CA ALA A 68 -11.31 36.47 35.24
C ALA A 68 -12.47 37.07 34.44
N ASP A 69 -12.46 38.40 34.25
CA ASP A 69 -13.57 39.16 33.65
C ASP A 69 -13.93 38.63 32.26
N ASP A 70 -15.19 38.83 31.86
CA ASP A 70 -15.69 38.35 30.56
C ASP A 70 -14.91 38.97 29.39
N GLN A 71 -14.39 40.19 29.55
CA GLN A 71 -13.50 40.82 28.56
C GLN A 71 -12.14 40.12 28.51
N ASP A 72 -11.54 39.77 29.65
CA ASP A 72 -10.24 39.11 29.71
C ASP A 72 -10.27 37.71 29.05
N ILE A 73 -11.37 36.97 29.23
CA ILE A 73 -11.58 35.66 28.59
C ILE A 73 -11.70 35.81 27.07
N LEU A 74 -12.45 36.81 26.59
CA LEU A 74 -12.62 37.07 25.15
C LEU A 74 -11.30 37.50 24.50
N ASP A 75 -10.52 38.35 25.16
CA ASP A 75 -9.21 38.80 24.68
C ASP A 75 -8.21 37.63 24.61
N ALA A 76 -8.20 36.77 25.62
CA ALA A 76 -7.32 35.60 25.62
C ALA A 76 -7.73 34.55 24.57
N VAL A 77 -9.03 34.33 24.34
CA VAL A 77 -9.51 33.44 23.27
C VAL A 77 -9.19 34.01 21.89
N SER A 78 -9.41 35.31 21.68
CA SER A 78 -9.08 35.95 20.40
C SER A 78 -7.58 35.91 20.11
N ALA A 79 -6.72 36.14 21.11
CA ALA A 79 -5.28 35.98 20.98
C ALA A 79 -4.88 34.53 20.65
N LEU A 80 -5.56 33.52 21.22
CA LEU A 80 -5.29 32.11 20.92
C LEU A 80 -5.75 31.73 19.50
N VAL A 81 -6.87 32.28 19.03
CA VAL A 81 -7.34 32.13 17.64
C VAL A 81 -6.39 32.81 16.67
N GLU A 82 -5.88 33.99 17.00
CA GLU A 82 -4.87 34.69 16.20
C GLU A 82 -3.54 33.92 16.17
N GLN A 83 -3.09 33.38 17.30
CA GLN A 83 -1.91 32.52 17.35
C GLN A 83 -2.12 31.23 16.55
N ALA A 84 -3.30 30.62 16.59
CA ALA A 84 -3.62 29.45 15.76
C ALA A 84 -3.72 29.80 14.27
N ALA A 85 -4.23 31.00 13.92
CA ALA A 85 -4.23 31.51 12.56
C ALA A 85 -2.80 31.80 12.06
N GLN A 86 -1.95 32.37 12.91
CA GLN A 86 -0.54 32.59 12.62
C GLN A 86 0.22 31.27 12.51
N MET A 87 -0.05 30.28 13.37
CA MET A 87 0.53 28.94 13.31
C MET A 87 0.05 28.12 12.10
N SER A 88 -1.16 28.36 11.59
CA SER A 88 -1.65 27.70 10.37
C SER A 88 -1.14 28.35 9.09
N GLN A 89 -0.90 29.67 9.10
CA GLN A 89 -0.16 30.36 8.03
C GLN A 89 1.34 30.02 8.07
N GLN A 90 1.91 29.92 9.26
CA GLN A 90 3.22 29.31 9.51
C GLN A 90 3.19 27.77 9.36
N GLY A 91 2.03 27.16 9.12
CA GLY A 91 1.89 25.72 8.84
C GLY A 91 2.22 25.37 7.38
N HIS A 92 2.35 26.38 6.51
CA HIS A 92 2.86 26.23 5.16
C HIS A 92 4.24 26.89 4.94
N ASP A 93 4.78 27.64 5.93
CA ASP A 93 6.10 28.29 5.85
C ASP A 93 6.99 28.16 7.12
N ALA A 94 6.54 27.47 8.17
CA ALA A 94 7.29 27.21 9.41
C ALA A 94 7.02 25.80 9.97
N GLY A 95 6.95 24.80 9.07
CA GLY A 95 6.65 23.43 9.46
C GLY A 95 6.98 22.34 8.43
N LEU A 96 7.45 22.68 7.22
CA LEU A 96 8.29 21.76 6.47
C LEU A 96 9.72 21.96 6.99
N PRO A 97 10.34 20.97 7.66
CA PRO A 97 11.78 20.99 7.80
C PRO A 97 12.33 21.17 6.39
N ASP A 98 12.93 22.33 6.13
CA ASP A 98 13.49 22.63 4.81
C ASP A 98 14.45 21.48 4.47
N PRO A 99 14.14 20.64 3.47
CA PRO A 99 14.91 19.42 3.22
C PRO A 99 16.34 19.75 2.82
N SER A 100 16.62 21.00 2.43
CA SER A 100 17.98 21.50 2.18
C SER A 100 18.79 21.81 3.45
N ARG A 101 18.14 22.04 4.60
CA ARG A 101 18.79 22.23 5.91
C ARG A 101 19.05 20.92 6.65
N TYR A 102 18.21 19.91 6.42
CA TYR A 102 18.26 18.64 7.17
C TYR A 102 18.83 17.46 6.38
N VAL A 103 19.00 17.60 5.07
CA VAL A 103 19.68 16.59 4.26
C VAL A 103 20.91 17.22 3.62
N PRO A 104 22.11 16.64 3.79
CA PRO A 104 23.26 17.04 3.00
C PRO A 104 22.88 16.90 1.53
N SER A 105 22.69 18.02 0.84
CA SER A 105 22.25 18.04 -0.56
C SER A 105 23.21 17.26 -1.47
N GLU A 106 24.49 17.23 -1.10
CA GLU A 106 25.53 16.40 -1.69
C GLU A 106 25.24 14.90 -1.55
N ALA A 107 24.87 14.42 -0.35
CA ALA A 107 24.54 13.01 -0.12
C ALA A 107 23.29 12.56 -0.89
N VAL A 108 22.31 13.45 -1.11
CA VAL A 108 21.12 13.13 -1.94
C VAL A 108 21.48 13.10 -3.41
N GLN A 109 22.33 14.02 -3.87
CA GLN A 109 22.80 14.02 -5.25
C GLN A 109 23.64 12.76 -5.55
N GLU A 110 24.51 12.35 -4.62
CA GLU A 110 25.25 11.08 -4.72
C GLU A 110 24.28 9.90 -4.78
N LEU A 111 23.30 9.82 -3.87
CA LEU A 111 22.31 8.75 -3.87
C LEU A 111 21.50 8.70 -5.19
N MET A 112 21.12 9.87 -5.74
CA MET A 112 20.42 9.94 -7.03
C MET A 112 21.32 9.44 -8.18
N ARG A 113 22.61 9.79 -8.17
CA ARG A 113 23.57 9.32 -9.18
C ARG A 113 23.79 7.81 -9.06
N ASP A 114 24.00 7.30 -7.86
CA ASP A 114 24.13 5.85 -7.61
C ASP A 114 22.87 5.10 -8.02
N ARG A 115 21.69 5.66 -7.74
CA ARG A 115 20.41 5.07 -8.18
C ARG A 115 20.27 5.03 -9.70
N LEU A 116 20.68 6.09 -10.39
CA LEU A 116 20.66 6.11 -11.86
C LEU A 116 21.66 5.09 -12.44
N ILE A 117 22.87 5.02 -11.90
CA ILE A 117 23.90 4.06 -12.32
C ILE A 117 23.38 2.63 -12.12
N THR A 118 22.98 2.28 -10.90
CA THR A 118 22.45 0.94 -10.57
C THR A 118 21.22 0.59 -11.40
N GLN A 119 20.33 1.54 -11.66
CA GLN A 119 19.19 1.31 -12.54
C GLN A 119 19.63 1.03 -13.98
N THR A 120 20.57 1.80 -14.53
CA THR A 120 21.08 1.55 -15.89
C THR A 120 21.80 0.21 -16.02
N GLU A 121 22.56 -0.19 -14.99
CA GLU A 121 23.23 -1.49 -14.93
C GLU A 121 22.20 -2.63 -14.89
N GLN A 122 21.21 -2.55 -14.00
CA GLN A 122 20.12 -3.53 -13.88
C GLN A 122 19.32 -3.65 -15.19
N GLN A 123 19.02 -2.54 -15.86
CA GLN A 123 18.33 -2.55 -17.15
C GLN A 123 19.20 -3.19 -18.24
N SER A 124 20.51 -2.93 -18.23
CA SER A 124 21.44 -3.52 -19.18
C SER A 124 21.58 -5.04 -19.00
N GLU A 125 21.63 -5.52 -17.75
CA GLU A 125 21.75 -6.93 -17.41
C GLU A 125 20.45 -7.69 -17.70
N ARG A 126 19.30 -7.10 -17.37
CA ARG A 126 17.99 -7.64 -17.77
C ARG A 126 17.88 -7.75 -19.29
N ALA A 127 18.28 -6.71 -20.02
CA ALA A 127 18.26 -6.72 -21.48
C ALA A 127 19.17 -7.80 -22.07
N THR A 128 20.39 -7.98 -21.55
CA THR A 128 21.31 -9.02 -22.04
C THR A 128 20.83 -10.43 -21.71
N SER A 129 20.29 -10.66 -20.50
CA SER A 129 19.70 -11.94 -20.11
C SER A 129 18.49 -12.30 -20.97
N LYS A 130 17.56 -11.35 -21.18
CA LYS A 130 16.34 -11.56 -21.98
C LYS A 130 16.65 -11.85 -23.46
N VAL A 131 17.64 -11.16 -24.02
CA VAL A 131 18.11 -11.44 -25.40
C VAL A 131 18.86 -12.76 -25.46
N GLY A 132 19.62 -13.12 -24.42
CA GLY A 132 20.24 -14.44 -24.30
C GLY A 132 19.22 -15.57 -24.31
N ASP A 133 18.15 -15.43 -23.52
CA ASP A 133 17.04 -16.38 -23.50
C ASP A 133 16.32 -16.47 -24.84
N ALA A 134 16.10 -15.33 -25.51
CA ALA A 134 15.49 -15.29 -26.83
C ALA A 134 16.37 -15.95 -27.91
N LEU A 135 17.70 -15.81 -27.80
CA LEU A 135 18.66 -16.46 -28.66
C LEU A 135 18.70 -17.97 -28.41
N ALA A 136 18.70 -18.40 -27.15
CA ALA A 136 18.65 -19.83 -26.78
C ALA A 136 17.35 -20.50 -27.24
N LYS A 137 16.22 -19.78 -27.16
CA LYS A 137 14.91 -20.26 -27.65
C LYS A 137 14.77 -20.17 -29.18
N GLY A 138 15.73 -19.56 -29.88
CA GLY A 138 15.77 -19.46 -31.34
C GLY A 138 14.81 -18.44 -31.95
N TYR A 139 14.32 -17.47 -31.16
CA TYR A 139 13.47 -16.37 -31.63
C TYR A 139 14.27 -15.23 -32.29
N VAL A 140 15.55 -15.09 -31.93
CA VAL A 140 16.45 -14.04 -32.43
C VAL A 140 17.70 -14.68 -33.02
N THR A 141 18.11 -14.25 -34.21
CA THR A 141 19.34 -14.72 -34.86
C THR A 141 20.58 -14.00 -34.30
N PRO A 142 21.79 -14.60 -34.36
CA PRO A 142 23.00 -13.95 -33.87
C PRO A 142 23.29 -12.57 -34.50
N ALA A 143 22.95 -12.39 -35.79
CA ALA A 143 23.08 -11.11 -36.49
C ALA A 143 22.13 -10.03 -35.95
N MET A 144 20.97 -10.44 -35.44
CA MET A 144 19.94 -9.57 -34.88
C MET A 144 20.17 -9.26 -33.38
N LYS A 145 21.18 -9.86 -32.74
CA LYS A 145 21.51 -9.67 -31.32
C LYS A 145 21.73 -8.20 -30.96
N LEU A 146 22.49 -7.45 -31.76
CA LEU A 146 22.81 -6.04 -31.48
C LEU A 146 21.55 -5.16 -31.56
N TRP A 147 20.67 -5.45 -32.51
CA TRP A 147 19.38 -4.79 -32.64
C TRP A 147 18.45 -5.14 -31.48
N ALA A 148 18.39 -6.43 -31.10
CA ALA A 148 17.55 -6.90 -30.02
C ALA A 148 17.97 -6.32 -28.66
N THR A 149 19.27 -6.21 -28.38
CA THR A 149 19.75 -5.56 -27.15
C THR A 149 19.48 -4.06 -27.15
N ALA A 150 19.59 -3.38 -28.30
CA ALA A 150 19.22 -1.97 -28.43
C ALA A 150 17.72 -1.75 -28.21
N LEU A 151 16.87 -2.61 -28.78
CA LEU A 151 15.42 -2.55 -28.63
C LEU A 151 14.99 -2.82 -27.17
N CYS A 152 15.55 -3.85 -26.51
CA CYS A 152 15.28 -4.11 -25.10
C CYS A 152 15.68 -2.95 -24.17
N ARG A 153 16.77 -2.24 -24.48
CA ARG A 153 17.20 -1.07 -23.70
C ARG A 153 16.28 0.13 -23.87
N GLN A 154 15.58 0.22 -25.00
CA GLN A 154 14.71 1.35 -25.33
C GLN A 154 13.25 1.08 -24.93
N ASP A 155 12.75 -0.12 -25.19
CA ASP A 155 11.38 -0.53 -24.89
C ASP A 155 11.28 -2.06 -24.72
N GLU A 156 11.17 -2.50 -23.47
CA GLU A 156 11.02 -3.90 -23.12
C GLU A 156 9.69 -4.51 -23.61
N ALA A 157 8.61 -3.72 -23.65
CA ALA A 157 7.29 -4.19 -24.06
C ALA A 157 7.21 -4.44 -25.57
N SER A 158 7.91 -3.64 -26.36
CA SER A 158 8.02 -3.86 -27.81
C SER A 158 8.83 -5.12 -28.13
N PHE A 159 9.85 -5.46 -27.34
CA PHE A 159 10.55 -6.73 -27.46
C PHE A 159 9.67 -7.93 -27.13
N ASP A 160 8.84 -7.85 -26.08
CA ASP A 160 7.91 -8.94 -25.73
C ASP A 160 6.84 -9.18 -26.81
N ARG A 161 6.34 -8.11 -27.45
CA ARG A 161 5.45 -8.23 -28.62
C ARG A 161 6.13 -8.88 -29.82
N PHE A 162 7.43 -8.62 -30.00
CA PHE A 162 8.21 -9.31 -31.03
C PHE A 162 8.34 -10.79 -30.69
N LEU A 163 8.65 -11.16 -29.44
CA LEU A 163 8.74 -12.56 -29.02
C LEU A 163 7.40 -13.31 -29.17
N SER A 164 6.26 -12.66 -28.93
CA SER A 164 4.94 -13.30 -29.08
C SER A 164 4.52 -13.53 -30.53
N SER A 165 5.07 -12.75 -31.47
CA SER A 165 4.80 -12.88 -32.91
C SER A 165 5.89 -13.64 -33.66
N ALA A 166 7.08 -13.77 -33.09
CA ALA A 166 8.20 -14.49 -33.67
C ALA A 166 7.99 -16.01 -33.55
N VAL A 167 8.11 -16.70 -34.67
CA VAL A 167 8.21 -18.17 -34.71
C VAL A 167 9.66 -18.56 -34.39
N PRO A 168 9.93 -19.64 -33.64
CA PRO A 168 11.29 -20.09 -33.35
C PRO A 168 11.93 -20.75 -34.60
N VAL A 169 12.21 -19.94 -35.61
CA VAL A 169 12.77 -20.37 -36.91
C VAL A 169 14.21 -20.87 -36.75
N TRP A 170 14.95 -20.32 -35.77
CA TRP A 170 16.37 -20.64 -35.59
C TRP A 170 16.61 -21.83 -34.64
N LYS A 171 15.59 -22.26 -33.87
CA LYS A 171 15.75 -23.32 -32.87
C LYS A 171 16.35 -24.60 -33.48
N GLY A 172 15.85 -25.04 -34.63
CA GLY A 172 16.35 -26.25 -35.31
C GLY A 172 17.73 -26.11 -35.97
N LEU A 173 18.29 -24.89 -36.06
CA LEU A 173 19.64 -24.64 -36.60
C LEU A 173 20.69 -24.50 -35.48
N THR A 174 20.27 -24.11 -34.27
CA THR A 174 21.12 -24.06 -33.08
C THR A 174 21.04 -25.29 -32.19
N GLU A 175 19.99 -26.09 -32.33
CA GLU A 175 19.94 -27.41 -31.70
C GLU A 175 21.02 -28.25 -32.37
N GLU A 176 22.00 -28.71 -31.59
CA GLU A 176 23.00 -29.63 -32.10
C GLU A 176 22.27 -30.85 -32.65
N LEU A 177 22.20 -30.99 -33.98
CA LEU A 177 21.67 -32.20 -34.64
C LEU A 177 22.42 -33.49 -34.20
N PHE A 178 23.51 -33.33 -33.45
CA PHE A 178 24.33 -34.38 -32.87
C PHE A 178 24.29 -34.40 -31.34
N ALA A 179 23.27 -33.84 -30.68
CA ALA A 179 23.06 -33.98 -29.25
C ALA A 179 22.92 -35.47 -28.88
N GLY A 180 24.04 -36.12 -28.56
CA GLY A 180 24.15 -37.55 -28.28
C GLY A 180 25.01 -38.38 -29.25
N ARG A 181 25.49 -37.83 -30.37
CA ARG A 181 26.57 -38.48 -31.16
C ARG A 181 27.88 -37.82 -30.81
N GLN A 182 28.61 -38.45 -29.88
CA GLN A 182 30.03 -38.18 -29.70
C GLN A 182 30.72 -38.22 -31.06
N ALA A 183 31.47 -37.17 -31.40
CA ALA A 183 32.51 -37.29 -32.42
C ALA A 183 33.34 -38.52 -32.06
N PRO A 184 33.62 -39.45 -32.98
CA PRO A 184 34.40 -40.63 -32.65
C PRO A 184 35.70 -40.16 -32.03
N SER A 185 35.89 -40.42 -30.73
CA SER A 185 37.13 -40.04 -30.08
C SER A 185 38.23 -40.83 -30.76
N ALA A 186 39.29 -40.15 -31.16
CA ALA A 186 40.48 -40.78 -31.75
C ALA A 186 41.26 -41.69 -30.76
N SER A 187 40.60 -42.13 -29.69
CA SER A 187 41.15 -42.96 -28.61
C SER A 187 40.30 -44.20 -28.27
N SER A 188 39.15 -44.44 -28.93
CA SER A 188 38.44 -45.73 -28.78
C SER A 188 39.01 -46.83 -29.68
N HIS A 189 39.87 -46.50 -30.65
CA HIS A 189 40.49 -47.49 -31.52
C HIS A 189 41.41 -48.45 -30.75
N ALA A 190 42.07 -48.06 -29.66
CA ALA A 190 43.01 -48.97 -28.98
C ALA A 190 42.31 -50.13 -28.23
N ALA A 191 41.10 -49.91 -27.70
CA ALA A 191 40.37 -50.93 -26.95
C ALA A 191 39.57 -51.86 -27.87
N ASP A 192 38.91 -51.32 -28.90
CA ASP A 192 38.17 -52.12 -29.90
C ASP A 192 39.11 -52.92 -30.81
N ILE A 193 40.31 -52.40 -31.10
CA ILE A 193 41.34 -53.15 -31.84
C ILE A 193 41.78 -54.38 -31.03
N SER A 194 41.93 -54.30 -29.71
CA SER A 194 42.34 -55.46 -28.90
C SER A 194 41.32 -56.61 -28.92
N ASP A 195 40.02 -56.32 -28.85
CA ASP A 195 38.97 -57.35 -28.91
C ASP A 195 38.80 -57.91 -30.34
N ALA A 196 38.89 -57.04 -31.36
CA ALA A 196 38.89 -57.47 -32.76
C ALA A 196 40.16 -58.29 -33.12
N GLU A 197 41.33 -57.91 -32.60
CA GLU A 197 42.60 -58.62 -32.78
C GLU A 197 42.57 -60.00 -32.11
N ALA A 198 41.97 -60.11 -30.92
CA ALA A 198 41.79 -61.38 -30.25
C ALA A 198 40.87 -62.33 -31.03
N ALA A 199 39.77 -61.82 -31.60
CA ALA A 199 38.87 -62.60 -32.45
C ALA A 199 39.55 -63.07 -33.75
N VAL A 200 40.33 -62.20 -34.41
CA VAL A 200 41.07 -62.55 -35.63
C VAL A 200 42.21 -63.54 -35.37
N CYS A 201 42.95 -63.40 -34.25
CA CYS A 201 43.99 -64.35 -33.86
C CYS A 201 43.41 -65.75 -33.59
N ALA A 202 42.23 -65.84 -32.95
CA ALA A 202 41.55 -67.10 -32.71
C ALA A 202 41.09 -67.77 -34.01
N GLN A 203 40.64 -67.00 -34.98
CA GLN A 203 40.17 -67.51 -36.28
C GLN A 203 41.33 -68.01 -37.17
N LEU A 204 42.54 -67.47 -36.97
CA LEU A 204 43.76 -67.84 -37.70
C LEU A 204 44.65 -68.83 -36.94
N GLY A 205 44.28 -69.23 -35.73
CA GLY A 205 45.02 -70.18 -34.90
C GLY A 205 46.36 -69.64 -34.35
N LEU A 206 46.48 -68.32 -34.19
CA LEU A 206 47.69 -67.63 -33.72
C LEU A 206 47.57 -67.25 -32.24
N ALA A 207 48.70 -67.18 -31.53
CA ALA A 207 48.73 -66.79 -30.12
C ALA A 207 48.39 -65.28 -29.94
N PRO A 208 47.62 -64.90 -28.90
CA PRO A 208 47.18 -63.52 -28.69
C PRO A 208 48.39 -62.62 -28.38
N GLY A 209 48.57 -61.55 -29.17
CA GLY A 209 49.68 -60.60 -29.06
C GLY A 209 50.67 -60.61 -30.23
N SER A 210 50.50 -61.49 -31.22
CA SER A 210 51.43 -61.61 -32.37
C SER A 210 51.32 -60.48 -33.41
N LEU A 211 50.31 -59.61 -33.32
CA LEU A 211 49.99 -58.58 -34.30
C LEU A 211 50.58 -57.19 -33.97
N ASN A 212 51.14 -57.01 -32.78
CA ASN A 212 51.81 -55.76 -32.41
C ASN A 212 53.31 -55.84 -32.74
N LYS A 213 53.74 -55.06 -33.74
CA LYS A 213 55.14 -54.73 -34.02
C LYS A 213 55.40 -53.27 -33.72
#